data_AF-K2FB31-F1
#
_entry.id   AF-K2FB31-F1
#
_cell.length_a   1.000
_cell.length_b   1.000
_cell.length_c   1.000
_cell.angle_alpha   90.00
_cell.angle_beta   90.00
_cell.angle_gamma   90.00
#
_symmetry.space_group_name_H-M   'P 1'
#
loop_
_entity.id
_entity.type
_entity.pdbx_description
1 polymer ?
#
loop_
_entity_poly.entity_id
_entity_poly.type
_entity_poly.pdbx_seq_one_letter_code
_entity_poly.pdbx_strand_id
1 'polypeptide(L)'
;MHSAYDNYIKSAITELSQHQGDFGKLKKSLCKKFGVPMPTNANLRDHYNQLLEQKKIKRSEKFEKMLMSRLIRTQSGVAVVAVLTKSYPCPGKCIYCPSEKDMPKSYLSNEPAVMRAIDSQFDPYRQMQNRLRSLELNGHQTDKIELIVMGGTFSFLPKAYQKKFITECFRGANEYKRSQKVHKVKKFIKTKRTPSEELSYQQKKNETAKHRIIGLTLETRPDYIDAKEVLNFRNLGCTRVELGVQSLYDDVLELNKRGHLIASTVEATKMLKDAGFKINYHMMPGLPGSTPKRDFEMFKALFEGPKFQP
;
A
#
# COMPACT_ATOMS: atom_id res chain seq x y z
N MET A 1 -15.60 31.39 -9.82
CA MET A 1 -15.84 30.01 -9.31
C MET A 1 -15.41 29.80 -7.85
N HIS A 2 -14.27 30.34 -7.39
CA HIS A 2 -13.82 30.11 -6.00
C HIS A 2 -14.77 30.65 -4.91
N SER A 3 -15.39 31.83 -5.05
CA SER A 3 -16.27 32.37 -3.99
C SER A 3 -17.55 31.54 -3.79
N ALA A 4 -18.09 30.92 -4.84
CA ALA A 4 -19.30 30.09 -4.76
C ALA A 4 -19.04 28.79 -3.97
N TYR A 5 -17.88 28.15 -4.19
CA TYR A 5 -17.46 26.97 -3.42
C TYR A 5 -17.08 27.32 -1.97
N ASP A 6 -16.44 28.46 -1.75
CA ASP A 6 -16.13 28.95 -0.40
C ASP A 6 -17.42 29.16 0.41
N ASN A 7 -18.42 29.79 -0.21
CA ASN A 7 -19.74 30.02 0.40
C ASN A 7 -20.51 28.71 0.60
N TYR A 8 -20.43 27.78 -0.35
CA TYR A 8 -20.98 26.43 -0.21
C TYR A 8 -20.46 25.75 1.05
N ILE A 9 -19.14 25.76 1.29
CA ILE A 9 -18.55 25.07 2.45
C ILE A 9 -18.92 25.77 3.76
N LYS A 10 -18.90 27.10 3.79
CA LYS A 10 -19.33 27.86 4.98
C LYS A 10 -20.78 27.53 5.35
N SER A 11 -21.68 27.55 4.38
CA SER A 11 -23.08 27.15 4.56
C SER A 11 -23.22 25.68 4.96
N ALA A 12 -22.44 24.77 4.35
CA ALA A 12 -22.47 23.36 4.71
C ALA A 12 -22.07 23.12 6.17
N ILE A 13 -21.13 23.89 6.72
CA ILE A 13 -20.69 23.77 8.13
C ILE A 13 -21.78 24.27 9.09
N THR A 14 -22.45 25.38 8.77
CA THR A 14 -23.50 25.97 9.63
C THR A 14 -24.80 25.18 9.57
N GLU A 15 -25.26 24.84 8.36
CA GLU A 15 -26.51 24.15 8.09
C GLU A 15 -26.44 22.64 8.46
N LEU A 16 -25.24 22.12 8.74
CA LEU A 16 -25.01 20.72 9.18
C LEU A 16 -25.79 20.35 10.45
N SER A 17 -26.01 21.32 11.34
CA SER A 17 -26.69 21.11 12.62
C SER A 17 -28.21 20.94 12.47
N GLN A 18 -28.78 21.44 11.38
CA GLN A 18 -30.22 21.47 11.12
C GLN A 18 -30.71 20.23 10.36
N HIS A 19 -29.82 19.48 9.71
CA HIS A 19 -30.15 18.28 8.93
C HIS A 19 -29.66 17.00 9.63
N GLN A 20 -30.45 16.48 10.57
CA GLN A 20 -30.22 15.17 11.20
C GLN A 20 -30.55 13.98 10.27
N GLY A 21 -29.71 13.72 9.26
CA GLY A 21 -29.66 12.35 8.71
C GLY A 21 -29.39 12.18 7.22
N ASP A 22 -29.37 13.23 6.39
CA ASP A 22 -29.11 13.07 4.95
C ASP A 22 -28.17 14.14 4.41
N PHE A 23 -26.87 13.87 4.51
CA PHE A 23 -25.82 14.71 3.93
C PHE A 23 -25.97 14.83 2.40
N GLY A 24 -26.57 13.85 1.73
CA GLY A 24 -26.87 13.89 0.31
C GLY A 24 -27.89 14.96 -0.05
N LYS A 25 -28.96 15.10 0.75
CA LYS A 25 -29.97 16.18 0.59
C LYS A 25 -29.36 17.56 0.80
N LEU A 26 -28.56 17.73 1.86
CA LEU A 26 -27.87 19.00 2.12
C LEU A 26 -26.99 19.40 0.93
N LYS A 27 -26.21 18.46 0.38
CA LYS A 27 -25.36 18.74 -0.78
C LYS A 27 -26.17 19.21 -2.00
N LYS A 28 -27.28 18.53 -2.31
CA LYS A 28 -28.15 18.88 -3.44
C LYS A 28 -28.77 20.27 -3.25
N SER A 29 -29.25 20.58 -2.04
CA SER A 29 -29.80 21.90 -1.69
C SER A 29 -28.78 23.01 -1.92
N LEU A 30 -27.56 22.84 -1.38
CA LEU A 30 -26.49 23.82 -1.53
C LEU A 30 -26.00 23.95 -2.97
N CYS A 31 -25.98 22.87 -3.76
CA CYS A 31 -25.67 22.93 -5.18
C CYS A 31 -26.67 23.80 -5.95
N LYS A 32 -27.97 23.66 -5.65
CA LYS A 32 -29.02 24.50 -6.25
C LYS A 32 -28.88 25.96 -5.82
N LYS A 33 -28.58 26.21 -4.53
CA LYS A 33 -28.42 27.56 -3.95
C LYS A 33 -27.25 28.34 -4.56
N PHE A 34 -26.12 27.68 -4.78
CA PHE A 34 -24.89 28.33 -5.24
C PHE A 34 -24.55 28.08 -6.72
N GLY A 35 -25.39 27.35 -7.46
CA GLY A 35 -25.18 27.07 -8.88
C GLY A 35 -23.92 26.27 -9.18
N VAL A 36 -23.51 25.38 -8.26
CA VAL A 36 -22.28 24.58 -8.40
C VAL A 36 -22.58 23.12 -8.75
N PRO A 37 -21.76 22.46 -9.60
CA PRO A 37 -21.92 21.04 -9.89
C PRO A 37 -21.73 20.20 -8.63
N MET A 38 -22.40 19.05 -8.55
CA MET A 38 -22.39 18.18 -7.37
C MET A 38 -20.96 17.72 -7.02
N PRO A 39 -20.39 18.18 -5.89
CA PRO A 39 -19.01 17.85 -5.55
C PRO A 39 -18.89 16.49 -4.87
N THR A 40 -17.80 15.78 -5.18
CA THR A 40 -17.42 14.57 -4.44
C THR A 40 -17.00 14.93 -3.01
N ASN A 41 -17.06 13.97 -2.08
CA ASN A 41 -16.53 14.19 -0.72
C ASN A 41 -15.05 14.60 -0.73
N ALA A 42 -14.27 14.07 -1.66
CA ALA A 42 -12.86 14.43 -1.83
C ALA A 42 -12.70 15.90 -2.27
N ASN A 43 -13.51 16.39 -3.23
CA ASN A 43 -13.45 17.79 -3.65
C ASN A 43 -13.83 18.75 -2.51
N LEU A 44 -14.89 18.41 -1.75
CA LEU A 44 -15.31 19.18 -0.59
C LEU A 44 -14.22 19.21 0.49
N ARG A 45 -13.59 18.07 0.77
CA ARG A 45 -12.51 18.00 1.75
C ARG A 45 -11.31 18.83 1.28
N ASP A 46 -10.88 18.70 0.02
CA ASP A 46 -9.77 19.49 -0.54
C ASP A 46 -9.98 21.00 -0.36
N HIS A 47 -11.15 21.51 -0.74
CA HIS A 47 -11.48 22.93 -0.58
C HIS A 47 -11.61 23.35 0.89
N TYR A 48 -12.21 22.51 1.74
CA TYR A 48 -12.30 22.76 3.18
C TYR A 48 -10.91 22.94 3.81
N ASN A 49 -9.95 22.09 3.44
CA ASN A 49 -8.58 22.19 3.94
C ASN A 49 -7.87 23.47 3.45
N GLN A 50 -8.06 23.86 2.20
CA GLN A 50 -7.51 25.11 1.67
C GLN A 50 -8.04 26.33 2.45
N LEU A 51 -9.33 26.32 2.79
CA LEU A 51 -9.95 27.37 3.60
C LEU A 51 -9.41 27.41 5.03
N LEU A 52 -9.11 26.26 5.63
CA LEU A 52 -8.45 26.18 6.94
C LEU A 52 -7.03 26.73 6.90
N GLU A 53 -6.24 26.36 5.89
CA GLU A 53 -4.86 26.87 5.69
C GLU A 53 -4.85 28.39 5.50
N GLN A 54 -5.83 28.93 4.77
CA GLN A 54 -6.03 30.36 4.57
C GLN A 54 -6.67 31.07 5.78
N LYS A 55 -6.97 30.35 6.87
CA LYS A 55 -7.66 30.86 8.08
C LYS A 55 -9.03 31.50 7.81
N LYS A 56 -9.70 31.13 6.72
CA LYS A 56 -11.02 31.65 6.32
C LYS A 56 -12.19 30.99 7.05
N ILE A 57 -11.96 29.82 7.67
CA ILE A 57 -12.94 29.05 8.45
C ILE A 57 -12.28 28.45 9.70
N LYS A 58 -13.08 28.07 10.69
CA LYS A 58 -12.64 27.27 11.85
C LYS A 58 -12.86 25.79 11.60
N ARG A 59 -12.04 24.94 12.24
CA ARG A 59 -12.15 23.47 12.13
C ARG A 59 -13.49 22.98 12.68
N SER A 60 -14.17 22.13 11.92
CA SER A 60 -15.45 21.50 12.31
C SER A 60 -15.33 19.98 12.25
N GLU A 61 -15.23 19.33 13.40
CA GLU A 61 -15.13 17.87 13.49
C GLU A 61 -16.38 17.17 12.95
N LYS A 62 -17.56 17.76 13.16
CA LYS A 62 -18.83 17.22 12.64
C LYS A 62 -18.80 17.17 11.11
N PHE A 63 -18.30 18.22 10.47
CA PHE A 63 -18.19 18.28 9.01
C PHE A 63 -17.13 17.29 8.49
N GLU A 64 -15.98 17.19 9.16
CA GLU A 64 -14.93 16.21 8.83
C GLU A 64 -15.45 14.77 8.87
N LYS A 65 -16.25 14.41 9.89
CA LYS A 65 -16.88 13.09 10.01
C LYS A 65 -17.86 12.81 8.87
N MET A 66 -18.69 13.80 8.50
CA MET A 66 -19.68 13.64 7.42
C MET A 66 -19.05 13.49 6.03
N LEU A 67 -17.88 14.09 5.80
CA LEU A 67 -17.15 13.96 4.55
C LEU A 67 -16.44 12.59 4.41
N MET A 68 -16.40 11.74 5.45
CA MET A 68 -15.78 10.41 5.31
C MET A 68 -16.61 9.54 4.37
N SER A 69 -16.00 9.09 3.28
CA SER A 69 -16.70 8.38 2.20
C SER A 69 -17.20 7.00 2.63
N ARG A 70 -16.51 6.33 3.56
CA ARG A 70 -16.94 5.09 4.23
C ARG A 70 -16.27 4.97 5.61
N LEU A 71 -16.97 4.43 6.60
CA LEU A 71 -16.39 3.97 7.87
C LEU A 71 -15.61 2.66 7.65
N ILE A 72 -14.69 2.60 6.67
CA ILE A 72 -13.85 1.42 6.46
C ILE A 72 -12.66 1.50 7.41
N ARG A 73 -12.62 0.59 8.40
CA ARG A 73 -11.47 -0.12 9.02
C ARG A 73 -10.09 0.57 9.07
N THR A 74 -10.03 1.89 9.18
CA THR A 74 -8.82 2.70 9.43
C THR A 74 -8.94 3.46 10.75
N GLN A 75 -9.90 3.07 11.60
CA GLN A 75 -9.81 3.35 13.04
C GLN A 75 -8.62 2.63 13.70
N SER A 76 -7.98 1.67 13.01
CA SER A 76 -6.76 1.00 13.48
C SER A 76 -5.55 1.94 13.65
N GLY A 77 -5.64 3.19 13.20
CA GLY A 77 -4.56 4.18 13.34
C GLY A 77 -3.34 3.92 12.47
N VAL A 78 -3.40 2.97 11.52
CA VAL A 78 -2.33 2.66 10.56
C VAL A 78 -2.88 2.71 9.14
N ALA A 79 -2.26 3.53 8.30
CA ALA A 79 -2.55 3.66 6.89
C ALA A 79 -1.83 2.59 6.08
N VAL A 80 -2.57 1.74 5.36
CA VAL A 80 -1.98 0.77 4.43
C VAL A 80 -1.71 1.44 3.09
N VAL A 81 -0.44 1.49 2.71
CA VAL A 81 0.06 2.04 1.46
C VAL A 81 0.68 0.91 0.65
N ALA A 82 -0.07 0.41 -0.32
CA ALA A 82 0.41 -0.61 -1.25
C ALA A 82 0.94 0.04 -2.52
N VAL A 83 2.18 -0.29 -2.89
CA VAL A 83 2.89 0.20 -4.09
C VAL A 83 3.33 -0.99 -4.94
N LEU A 84 3.33 -0.82 -6.27
CA LEU A 84 3.76 -1.86 -7.20
C LEU A 84 5.13 -1.54 -7.80
N THR A 85 5.98 -2.56 -7.88
CA THR A 85 7.22 -2.47 -8.66
C THR A 85 6.92 -2.44 -10.15
N LYS A 86 7.91 -2.04 -10.97
CA LYS A 86 7.80 -2.16 -12.43
C LYS A 86 7.67 -3.64 -12.83
N SER A 87 7.15 -3.89 -14.04
CA SER A 87 7.21 -5.21 -14.64
C SER A 87 8.65 -5.71 -14.70
N TYR A 88 8.85 -6.93 -14.22
CA TYR A 88 10.12 -7.64 -14.26
C TYR A 88 9.83 -9.12 -14.50
N PRO A 89 10.69 -9.84 -15.24
CA PRO A 89 10.51 -11.26 -15.47
C PRO A 89 10.41 -12.01 -14.13
N CYS A 90 9.44 -12.91 -14.02
CA CYS A 90 9.37 -13.85 -12.91
C CYS A 90 9.98 -15.19 -13.35
N PRO A 91 10.83 -15.81 -12.53
CA PRO A 91 11.40 -17.13 -12.83
C PRO A 91 10.34 -18.25 -12.75
N GLY A 92 9.18 -17.99 -12.15
CA GLY A 92 8.10 -18.96 -11.99
C GLY A 92 7.29 -19.18 -13.27
N LYS A 93 6.88 -20.43 -13.51
CA LYS A 93 6.01 -20.83 -14.63
C LYS A 93 4.63 -21.29 -14.16
N CYS A 94 4.18 -20.72 -13.04
CA CYS A 94 2.98 -21.15 -12.34
C CYS A 94 1.74 -21.05 -13.24
N ILE A 95 0.95 -22.13 -13.30
CA ILE A 95 -0.14 -22.26 -14.28
C ILE A 95 -1.29 -21.29 -14.05
N TYR A 96 -1.53 -20.88 -12.81
CA TYR A 96 -2.60 -19.95 -12.42
C TYR A 96 -2.17 -18.48 -12.41
N CYS A 97 -0.87 -18.17 -12.53
CA CYS A 97 -0.42 -16.79 -12.44
C CYS A 97 -0.73 -16.04 -13.74
N PRO A 98 -1.63 -15.02 -13.74
CA PRO A 98 -1.86 -14.23 -14.92
C PRO A 98 -0.58 -13.50 -15.34
N SER A 99 -0.46 -13.29 -16.65
CA SER A 99 0.62 -12.53 -17.27
C SER A 99 0.01 -11.53 -18.23
N GLU A 100 0.16 -10.25 -17.92
CA GLU A 100 -0.20 -9.15 -18.79
C GLU A 100 1.07 -8.36 -19.14
N LYS A 101 1.15 -7.88 -20.39
CA LYS A 101 2.31 -7.12 -20.86
C LYS A 101 2.48 -5.84 -20.02
N ASP A 102 3.72 -5.51 -19.69
CA ASP A 102 4.11 -4.33 -18.90
C ASP A 102 3.56 -4.28 -17.46
N MET A 103 2.85 -5.32 -17.01
CA MET A 103 2.42 -5.50 -15.62
C MET A 103 3.37 -6.42 -14.84
N PRO A 104 3.50 -6.27 -13.52
CA PRO A 104 4.14 -7.27 -12.68
C PRO A 104 3.41 -8.61 -12.74
N LYS A 105 4.14 -9.71 -12.59
CA LYS A 105 3.55 -11.07 -12.60
C LYS A 105 2.46 -11.17 -11.53
N SER A 106 1.35 -11.84 -11.87
CA SER A 106 0.16 -12.04 -11.03
C SER A 106 -0.79 -10.85 -10.88
N TYR A 107 -0.45 -9.67 -11.42
CA TYR A 107 -1.29 -8.46 -11.31
C TYR A 107 -1.88 -8.08 -12.66
N LEU A 108 -3.15 -7.63 -12.66
CA LEU A 108 -3.88 -7.22 -13.86
C LEU A 108 -4.12 -5.69 -13.90
N SER A 109 -4.07 -5.10 -15.09
CA SER A 109 -4.15 -3.65 -15.28
C SER A 109 -5.45 -3.00 -14.77
N ASN A 110 -6.53 -3.77 -14.68
CA ASN A 110 -7.85 -3.31 -14.22
C ASN A 110 -8.00 -3.30 -12.68
N GLU A 111 -7.00 -3.76 -11.93
CA GLU A 111 -7.05 -3.75 -10.47
C GLU A 111 -6.81 -2.32 -9.93
N PRO A 112 -7.55 -1.86 -8.90
CA PRO A 112 -7.42 -0.50 -8.39
C PRO A 112 -6.02 -0.09 -7.96
N ALA A 113 -5.22 -1.00 -7.42
CA ALA A 113 -3.84 -0.71 -7.03
C ALA A 113 -2.91 -0.59 -8.24
N VAL A 114 -3.10 -1.48 -9.22
CA VAL A 114 -2.33 -1.48 -10.47
C VAL A 114 -2.64 -0.23 -11.29
N MET A 115 -3.92 0.15 -11.44
CA MET A 115 -4.30 1.39 -12.13
C MET A 115 -3.59 2.62 -11.56
N ARG A 116 -3.49 2.74 -10.22
CA ARG A 116 -2.75 3.83 -9.57
C ARG A 116 -1.24 3.78 -9.84
N ALA A 117 -0.69 2.56 -9.94
CA ALA A 117 0.72 2.37 -10.28
C ALA A 117 0.98 2.77 -11.74
N ILE A 118 0.09 2.42 -12.67
CA ILE A 118 0.12 2.84 -14.08
C ILE A 118 0.10 4.37 -14.18
N ASP A 119 -0.85 5.04 -13.51
CA ASP A 119 -0.93 6.51 -13.47
C ASP A 119 0.36 7.17 -12.94
N SER A 120 1.05 6.46 -12.04
CA SER A 120 2.32 6.88 -11.45
C SER A 120 3.54 6.41 -12.26
N GLN A 121 3.34 5.72 -13.38
CA GLN A 121 4.40 5.09 -14.20
C GLN A 121 5.31 4.15 -13.39
N PHE A 122 4.74 3.45 -12.40
CA PHE A 122 5.44 2.60 -11.44
C PHE A 122 6.56 3.32 -10.65
N ASP A 123 6.54 4.66 -10.61
CA ASP A 123 7.50 5.44 -9.83
C ASP A 123 7.14 5.37 -8.32
N PRO A 124 8.01 4.84 -7.46
CA PRO A 124 7.73 4.65 -6.04
C PRO A 124 7.40 5.95 -5.31
N TYR A 125 8.10 7.05 -5.62
CA TYR A 125 7.86 8.34 -4.99
C TYR A 125 6.45 8.86 -5.33
N ARG A 126 6.06 8.82 -6.61
CA ARG A 126 4.72 9.24 -7.05
C ARG A 126 3.62 8.36 -6.47
N GLN A 127 3.83 7.04 -6.43
CA GLN A 127 2.86 6.11 -5.82
C GLN A 127 2.61 6.44 -4.35
N MET A 128 3.67 6.69 -3.57
CA MET A 128 3.56 7.12 -2.17
C MET A 128 2.78 8.44 -2.05
N GLN A 129 3.18 9.47 -2.79
CA GLN A 129 2.55 10.80 -2.73
C GLN A 129 1.06 10.76 -3.10
N ASN A 130 0.73 10.06 -4.20
CA ASN A 130 -0.64 9.90 -4.68
C ASN A 130 -1.49 9.13 -3.66
N ARG A 131 -0.94 8.06 -3.08
CA ARG A 131 -1.67 7.24 -2.11
C ARG A 131 -1.93 8.00 -0.80
N LEU A 132 -0.93 8.72 -0.27
CA LEU A 132 -1.10 9.55 0.92
C LEU A 132 -2.15 10.65 0.70
N ARG A 133 -2.10 11.33 -0.46
CA ARG A 133 -3.13 12.31 -0.83
C ARG A 133 -4.52 11.71 -0.92
N SER A 134 -4.66 10.56 -1.57
CA SER A 134 -5.94 9.86 -1.67
C SER A 134 -6.49 9.52 -0.28
N LEU A 135 -5.64 9.03 0.62
CA LEU A 135 -6.04 8.69 1.99
C LEU A 135 -6.49 9.91 2.79
N GLU A 136 -5.72 11.01 2.77
CA GLU A 136 -6.10 12.25 3.48
C GLU A 136 -7.37 12.90 2.92
N LEU A 137 -7.59 12.86 1.59
CA LEU A 137 -8.80 13.38 0.95
C LEU A 137 -10.05 12.56 1.30
N ASN A 138 -9.88 11.28 1.61
CA ASN A 138 -10.96 10.43 2.15
C ASN A 138 -11.13 10.56 3.67
N GLY A 139 -10.27 11.32 4.35
CA GLY A 139 -10.35 11.58 5.79
C GLY A 139 -9.61 10.56 6.66
N HIS A 140 -8.72 9.75 6.08
CA HIS A 140 -7.91 8.81 6.83
C HIS A 140 -6.68 9.51 7.43
N GLN A 141 -6.28 9.06 8.63
CA GLN A 141 -5.01 9.43 9.23
C GLN A 141 -3.86 8.71 8.51
N THR A 142 -2.74 9.40 8.34
CA THR A 142 -1.57 8.95 7.57
C THR A 142 -0.26 9.14 8.35
N ASP A 143 -0.35 9.29 9.67
CA ASP A 143 0.80 9.50 10.55
C ASP A 143 1.62 8.22 10.79
N LYS A 144 0.97 7.06 10.68
CA LYS A 144 1.58 5.74 10.73
C LYS A 144 1.21 4.97 9.47
N ILE A 145 2.22 4.41 8.81
CA ILE A 145 2.09 3.76 7.51
C ILE A 145 2.64 2.34 7.59
N GLU A 146 1.84 1.38 7.13
CA GLU A 146 2.30 0.06 6.72
C GLU A 146 2.51 0.11 5.20
N LEU A 147 3.77 0.04 4.78
CA LEU A 147 4.16 0.00 3.37
C LEU A 147 4.16 -1.45 2.88
N ILE A 148 3.42 -1.73 1.82
CA ILE A 148 3.40 -3.07 1.19
C ILE A 148 3.93 -2.93 -0.24
N VAL A 149 4.99 -3.65 -0.55
CA VAL A 149 5.58 -3.68 -1.89
C VAL A 149 5.12 -4.94 -2.61
N MET A 150 4.29 -4.72 -3.61
CA MET A 150 3.68 -5.73 -4.46
C MET A 150 4.43 -5.80 -5.80
N GLY A 151 4.47 -6.97 -6.45
CA GLY A 151 4.96 -7.05 -7.82
C GLY A 151 5.71 -8.33 -8.19
N GLY A 152 5.18 -9.50 -7.82
CA GLY A 152 5.78 -10.79 -8.13
C GLY A 152 6.80 -11.20 -7.08
N THR A 153 8.06 -11.45 -7.49
CA THR A 153 9.12 -11.90 -6.58
C THR A 153 10.11 -10.77 -6.31
N PHE A 154 9.91 -10.02 -5.21
CA PHE A 154 10.76 -8.87 -4.90
C PHE A 154 12.25 -9.26 -4.86
N SER A 155 12.57 -10.43 -4.29
CA SER A 155 13.93 -10.93 -4.16
C SER A 155 14.66 -11.18 -5.48
N PHE A 156 13.92 -11.42 -6.57
CA PHE A 156 14.46 -11.62 -7.91
C PHE A 156 14.82 -10.31 -8.62
N LEU A 157 14.30 -9.17 -8.15
CA LEU A 157 14.64 -7.87 -8.72
C LEU A 157 16.13 -7.53 -8.48
N PRO A 158 16.78 -6.76 -9.38
CA PRO A 158 18.15 -6.32 -9.17
C PRO A 158 18.31 -5.57 -7.84
N LYS A 159 19.32 -5.89 -7.04
CA LYS A 159 19.51 -5.29 -5.70
C LYS A 159 19.62 -3.77 -5.73
N ALA A 160 20.23 -3.20 -6.77
CA ALA A 160 20.28 -1.76 -6.98
C ALA A 160 18.88 -1.15 -7.20
N TYR A 161 17.99 -1.84 -7.92
CA TYR A 161 16.61 -1.42 -8.12
C TYR A 161 15.80 -1.54 -6.82
N GLN A 162 15.88 -2.67 -6.12
CA GLN A 162 15.22 -2.87 -4.82
C GLN A 162 15.54 -1.73 -3.85
N LYS A 163 16.84 -1.45 -3.66
CA LYS A 163 17.32 -0.38 -2.78
C LYS A 163 16.76 0.97 -3.19
N LYS A 164 16.94 1.34 -4.46
CA LYS A 164 16.41 2.62 -5.00
C LYS A 164 14.90 2.73 -4.81
N PHE A 165 14.17 1.65 -5.04
CA PHE A 165 12.72 1.64 -4.91
C PHE A 165 12.27 1.93 -3.48
N ILE A 166 12.88 1.26 -2.50
CA ILE A 166 12.59 1.47 -1.08
C ILE A 166 13.03 2.87 -0.62
N THR A 167 14.23 3.33 -1.02
CA THR A 167 14.70 4.71 -0.74
C THR A 167 13.69 5.75 -1.19
N GLU A 168 13.16 5.61 -2.41
CA GLU A 168 12.18 6.55 -2.96
C GLU A 168 10.80 6.43 -2.30
N CYS A 169 10.44 5.27 -1.76
CA CYS A 169 9.24 5.15 -0.93
C CYS A 169 9.38 5.94 0.37
N PHE A 170 10.51 5.79 1.08
CA PHE A 170 10.81 6.60 2.27
C PHE A 170 10.86 8.09 1.95
N ARG A 171 11.54 8.49 0.86
CA ARG A 171 11.57 9.88 0.40
C ARG A 171 10.16 10.40 0.10
N GLY A 172 9.34 9.57 -0.55
CA GLY A 172 7.94 9.85 -0.85
C GLY A 172 7.11 10.12 0.41
N ALA A 173 7.28 9.35 1.47
CA ALA A 173 6.63 9.63 2.75
C ALA A 173 7.20 10.88 3.45
N ASN A 174 8.52 11.03 3.47
CA ASN A 174 9.24 12.12 4.14
C ASN A 174 8.95 13.51 3.55
N GLU A 175 8.74 13.60 2.24
CA GLU A 175 8.56 14.86 1.53
C GLU A 175 7.10 15.17 1.23
N TYR A 176 6.17 14.31 1.62
CA TYR A 176 4.75 14.51 1.37
C TYR A 176 4.23 15.81 2.00
N LYS A 177 3.61 16.64 1.16
CA LYS A 177 2.96 17.89 1.55
C LYS A 177 1.59 17.97 0.91
N ARG A 178 0.57 18.12 1.74
CA ARG A 178 -0.85 18.18 1.33
C ARG A 178 -1.13 19.22 0.25
N SER A 179 -0.51 20.39 0.34
CA SER A 179 -0.76 21.55 -0.52
C SER A 179 -0.05 21.49 -1.88
N GLN A 180 0.83 20.51 -2.14
CA GLN A 180 1.55 20.40 -3.41
C GLN A 180 0.82 19.46 -4.39
N LYS A 181 0.58 19.93 -5.63
CA LYS A 181 0.15 19.07 -6.74
C LYS A 181 1.30 18.12 -7.09
N VAL A 182 1.02 16.81 -7.15
CA VAL A 182 2.02 15.74 -7.33
C VAL A 182 2.81 15.89 -8.63
N HIS A 183 2.27 16.58 -9.65
CA HIS A 183 2.96 16.81 -10.92
C HIS A 183 4.27 17.62 -10.81
N LYS A 184 4.53 18.35 -9.72
CA LYS A 184 5.83 18.99 -9.46
C LYS A 184 6.76 18.06 -8.67
N VAL A 185 6.99 16.85 -9.18
CA VAL A 185 8.02 15.97 -8.60
C VAL A 185 9.38 16.60 -8.85
N LYS A 186 10.10 16.96 -7.78
CA LYS A 186 11.52 17.30 -7.91
C LYS A 186 12.23 16.06 -8.47
N LYS A 187 12.89 16.22 -9.62
CA LYS A 187 13.77 15.20 -10.22
C LYS A 187 14.72 14.69 -9.11
N PHE A 188 15.06 13.39 -9.16
CA PHE A 188 15.97 12.74 -8.22
C PHE A 188 17.14 13.69 -7.91
N ILE A 189 17.25 14.13 -6.66
CA ILE A 189 18.28 15.09 -6.28
C ILE A 189 19.62 14.38 -6.46
N LYS A 190 20.55 14.93 -7.24
CA LYS A 190 21.94 14.45 -7.25
C LYS A 190 22.47 14.61 -5.83
N THR A 191 22.54 13.52 -5.08
CA THR A 191 23.12 13.52 -3.74
C THR A 191 24.58 13.09 -3.86
N LYS A 192 25.43 13.57 -2.94
CA LYS A 192 26.81 13.09 -2.81
C LYS A 192 26.89 11.71 -2.13
N ARG A 193 25.76 11.16 -1.69
CA ARG A 193 25.69 9.91 -0.93
C ARG A 193 25.69 8.71 -1.86
N THR A 194 26.30 7.64 -1.41
CA THR A 194 26.12 6.32 -2.01
C THR A 194 24.66 5.87 -1.87
N PRO A 195 24.18 4.91 -2.69
CA PRO A 195 22.82 4.40 -2.57
C PRO A 195 22.46 3.85 -1.18
N SER A 196 23.42 3.24 -0.47
CA SER A 196 23.21 2.72 0.89
C SER A 196 23.09 3.85 1.91
N GLU A 197 23.96 4.85 1.82
CA GLU A 197 23.90 6.04 2.68
C GLU A 197 22.61 6.84 2.46
N GLU A 198 22.14 6.94 1.21
CA GLU A 198 20.88 7.63 0.92
C GLU A 198 19.68 6.87 1.48
N LEU A 199 19.65 5.53 1.39
CA LEU A 199 18.62 4.72 2.05
C LEU A 199 18.61 4.96 3.57
N SER A 200 19.77 4.82 4.22
CA SER A 200 19.91 5.03 5.67
C SER A 200 19.52 6.45 6.08
N TYR A 201 19.90 7.45 5.30
CA TYR A 201 19.49 8.84 5.53
C TYR A 201 17.97 9.02 5.47
N GLN A 202 17.29 8.44 4.46
CA GLN A 202 15.84 8.54 4.33
C GLN A 202 15.10 7.74 5.42
N GLN A 203 15.61 6.58 5.82
CA GLN A 203 15.08 5.81 6.96
C GLN A 203 15.18 6.63 8.26
N LYS A 204 16.37 7.18 8.56
CA LYS A 204 16.61 7.98 9.77
C LYS A 204 15.74 9.24 9.81
N LYS A 205 15.59 9.92 8.67
CA LYS A 205 14.66 11.05 8.55
C LYS A 205 13.20 10.63 8.80
N ASN A 206 12.84 9.40 8.45
CA ASN A 206 11.47 8.90 8.60
C ASN A 206 11.10 8.57 10.06
N GLU A 207 12.07 8.27 10.92
CA GLU A 207 11.84 7.99 12.35
C GLU A 207 11.03 9.09 13.06
N THR A 208 11.24 10.35 12.68
CA THR A 208 10.56 11.52 13.24
C THR A 208 9.68 12.26 12.22
N ALA A 209 9.44 11.67 11.05
CA ALA A 209 8.59 12.29 10.03
C ALA A 209 7.12 12.35 10.47
N LYS A 210 6.34 13.24 9.83
CA LYS A 210 4.89 13.28 10.03
C LYS A 210 4.22 11.98 9.55
N HIS A 211 4.73 11.39 8.47
CA HIS A 211 4.21 10.20 7.81
C HIS A 211 5.23 9.07 8.00
N ARG A 212 5.14 8.35 9.13
CA ARG A 212 6.13 7.35 9.54
C ARG A 212 5.79 6.00 8.95
N ILE A 213 6.73 5.38 8.25
CA ILE A 213 6.66 3.99 7.83
C ILE A 213 7.05 3.15 9.05
N ILE A 214 6.03 2.63 9.73
CA ILE A 214 6.19 1.82 10.95
C ILE A 214 6.33 0.32 10.64
N GLY A 215 6.08 -0.07 9.39
CA GLY A 215 6.29 -1.41 8.90
C GLY A 215 6.42 -1.43 7.39
N LEU A 216 7.23 -2.38 6.92
CA LEU A 216 7.46 -2.66 5.51
C LEU A 216 7.25 -4.15 5.29
N THR A 217 6.31 -4.47 4.39
CA THR A 217 6.01 -5.81 3.91
C THR A 217 6.57 -6.01 2.51
N LEU A 218 7.37 -7.06 2.33
CA LEU A 218 7.91 -7.48 1.04
C LEU A 218 7.36 -8.86 0.66
N GLU A 219 6.81 -8.98 -0.55
CA GLU A 219 6.34 -10.25 -1.12
C GLU A 219 7.47 -10.97 -1.85
N THR A 220 7.64 -12.25 -1.56
CA THR A 220 8.64 -13.08 -2.26
C THR A 220 8.28 -14.55 -2.29
N ARG A 221 9.08 -15.35 -3.00
CA ARG A 221 8.96 -16.80 -3.02
C ARG A 221 9.88 -17.41 -1.96
N PRO A 222 9.50 -18.54 -1.34
CA PRO A 222 10.34 -19.22 -0.36
C PRO A 222 11.75 -19.56 -0.86
N ASP A 223 11.89 -20.01 -2.11
CA ASP A 223 13.16 -20.42 -2.72
C ASP A 223 14.16 -19.27 -2.97
N TYR A 224 13.76 -18.02 -2.71
CA TYR A 224 14.65 -16.86 -2.79
C TYR A 224 15.11 -16.33 -1.43
N ILE A 225 14.73 -17.00 -0.34
CA ILE A 225 15.19 -16.66 1.00
C ILE A 225 16.47 -17.45 1.30
N ASP A 226 17.59 -16.74 1.30
CA ASP A 226 18.87 -17.21 1.83
C ASP A 226 19.40 -16.21 2.87
N ALA A 227 20.53 -16.52 3.50
CA ALA A 227 21.14 -15.63 4.51
C ALA A 227 21.47 -14.23 3.97
N LYS A 228 21.84 -14.10 2.69
CA LYS A 228 22.15 -12.80 2.07
C LYS A 228 20.87 -12.00 1.88
N GLU A 229 19.77 -12.65 1.52
CA GLU A 229 18.49 -12.00 1.32
C GLU A 229 17.84 -11.58 2.63
N VAL A 230 17.96 -12.39 3.68
CA VAL A 230 17.57 -12.03 5.05
C VAL A 230 18.29 -10.74 5.48
N LEU A 231 19.61 -10.66 5.26
CA LEU A 231 20.40 -9.45 5.55
C LEU A 231 19.97 -8.26 4.67
N ASN A 232 19.72 -8.49 3.38
CA ASN A 232 19.22 -7.46 2.48
C ASN A 232 17.87 -6.89 2.97
N PHE A 233 16.92 -7.74 3.36
CA PHE A 233 15.63 -7.32 3.89
C PHE A 233 15.78 -6.50 5.19
N ARG A 234 16.69 -6.90 6.09
CA ARG A 234 17.02 -6.12 7.27
C ARG A 234 17.52 -4.72 6.90
N ASN A 235 18.46 -4.63 5.96
CA ASN A 235 19.00 -3.35 5.49
C ASN A 235 17.95 -2.45 4.83
N LEU A 236 16.97 -3.03 4.13
CA LEU A 236 15.84 -2.29 3.56
C LEU A 236 14.85 -1.76 4.61
N GLY A 237 14.93 -2.22 5.85
CA GLY A 237 13.98 -1.88 6.92
C GLY A 237 12.70 -2.73 6.87
N CYS A 238 12.75 -3.91 6.25
CA CYS A 238 11.62 -4.84 6.19
C CYS A 238 11.27 -5.34 7.61
N THR A 239 9.97 -5.43 7.90
CA THR A 239 9.46 -5.92 9.18
C THR A 239 8.60 -7.17 9.03
N ARG A 240 8.03 -7.38 7.84
CA ARG A 240 7.19 -8.53 7.52
C ARG A 240 7.52 -9.07 6.13
N VAL A 241 7.57 -10.38 6.01
CA VAL A 241 7.74 -11.05 4.71
C VAL A 241 6.49 -11.84 4.40
N GLU A 242 5.96 -11.65 3.21
CA GLU A 242 4.89 -12.47 2.68
C GLU A 242 5.46 -13.52 1.72
N LEU A 243 5.28 -14.79 2.07
CA LEU A 243 5.76 -15.93 1.31
C LEU A 243 4.64 -16.53 0.46
N GLY A 244 4.88 -16.61 -0.85
CA GLY A 244 4.01 -17.30 -1.80
C GLY A 244 4.08 -18.83 -1.66
N VAL A 245 3.59 -19.39 -0.55
CA VAL A 245 3.61 -20.84 -0.24
C VAL A 245 2.61 -21.62 -1.08
N GLN A 246 1.38 -21.11 -1.15
CA GLN A 246 0.25 -21.63 -1.94
C GLN A 246 -0.32 -22.96 -1.44
N SER A 247 0.52 -23.99 -1.31
CA SER A 247 0.14 -25.32 -0.81
C SER A 247 1.26 -25.95 0.03
N LEU A 248 0.89 -26.86 0.93
CA LEU A 248 1.82 -27.70 1.72
C LEU A 248 2.00 -29.10 1.12
N TYR A 249 1.56 -29.32 -0.12
CA TYR A 249 1.66 -30.62 -0.78
C TYR A 249 2.54 -30.53 -2.02
N ASP A 250 3.66 -31.26 -2.02
CA ASP A 250 4.64 -31.21 -3.10
C ASP A 250 4.03 -31.66 -4.45
N ASP A 251 3.17 -32.68 -4.46
CA ASP A 251 2.45 -33.13 -5.66
C ASP A 251 1.58 -32.01 -6.27
N VAL A 252 0.93 -31.19 -5.42
CA VAL A 252 0.15 -30.03 -5.87
C VAL A 252 1.08 -28.93 -6.38
N LEU A 253 2.18 -28.63 -5.70
CA LEU A 253 3.13 -27.58 -6.10
C LEU A 253 3.80 -27.89 -7.44
N GLU A 254 4.18 -29.15 -7.66
CA GLU A 254 4.78 -29.65 -8.90
C GLU A 254 3.79 -29.59 -10.07
N LEU A 255 2.57 -30.12 -9.87
CA LEU A 255 1.51 -30.07 -10.88
C LEU A 255 1.23 -28.64 -11.33
N ASN A 256 1.26 -27.69 -10.39
CA ASN A 256 1.04 -26.28 -10.65
C ASN A 256 2.27 -25.53 -11.16
N LYS A 257 3.41 -26.21 -11.35
CA LYS A 257 4.69 -25.63 -11.80
C LYS A 257 5.13 -24.45 -10.92
N ARG A 258 4.97 -24.57 -9.61
CA ARG A 258 5.28 -23.50 -8.65
C ARG A 258 6.76 -23.12 -8.68
N GLY A 259 7.63 -24.12 -8.87
CA GLY A 259 9.08 -23.97 -8.97
C GLY A 259 9.84 -24.02 -7.65
N HIS A 260 9.17 -24.41 -6.55
CA HIS A 260 9.79 -24.80 -5.28
C HIS A 260 8.89 -25.82 -4.59
N LEU A 261 9.46 -26.56 -3.64
CA LEU A 261 8.76 -27.54 -2.80
C LEU A 261 8.54 -27.00 -1.39
N ILE A 262 7.92 -27.80 -0.53
CA ILE A 262 7.64 -27.46 0.86
C ILE A 262 8.91 -27.26 1.69
N ALA A 263 10.00 -27.97 1.38
CA ALA A 263 11.27 -27.87 2.10
C ALA A 263 11.81 -26.43 2.10
N SER A 264 11.75 -25.74 0.95
CA SER A 264 12.13 -24.33 0.84
C SER A 264 11.26 -23.42 1.69
N THR A 265 9.98 -23.76 1.89
CA THR A 265 9.08 -23.01 2.77
C THR A 265 9.47 -23.16 4.23
N VAL A 266 9.76 -24.39 4.68
CA VAL A 266 10.19 -24.64 6.06
C VAL A 266 11.51 -23.92 6.36
N GLU A 267 12.47 -24.02 5.45
CA GLU A 267 13.78 -23.38 5.60
C GLU A 267 13.67 -21.84 5.62
N ALA A 268 12.96 -21.26 4.65
CA ALA A 268 12.72 -19.82 4.59
C ALA A 268 12.06 -19.30 5.86
N THR A 269 11.04 -20.01 6.35
CA THR A 269 10.32 -19.63 7.58
C THR A 269 11.20 -19.69 8.80
N LYS A 270 12.02 -20.74 8.93
CA LYS A 270 13.02 -20.82 10.00
C LYS A 270 13.97 -19.62 9.96
N MET A 271 14.60 -19.34 8.82
CA MET A 271 15.54 -18.22 8.69
C MET A 271 14.89 -16.87 9.01
N LEU A 272 13.65 -16.66 8.57
CA LEU A 272 12.92 -15.41 8.81
C LEU A 272 12.48 -15.27 10.27
N LYS A 273 12.04 -16.35 10.94
CA LYS A 273 11.73 -16.36 12.37
C LYS A 273 12.97 -16.09 13.21
N ASP A 274 14.09 -16.78 12.91
CA ASP A 274 15.36 -16.62 13.62
C ASP A 274 15.90 -15.19 13.50
N ALA A 275 15.67 -14.53 12.35
CA ALA A 275 16.01 -13.13 12.18
C ALA A 275 15.01 -12.17 12.86
N GLY A 276 13.84 -12.65 13.29
CA GLY A 276 12.80 -11.86 13.98
C GLY A 276 11.86 -11.10 13.02
N PHE A 277 11.55 -11.65 11.84
CA PHE A 277 10.55 -11.10 10.94
C PHE A 277 9.16 -11.61 11.32
N LYS A 278 8.13 -10.78 11.08
CA LYS A 278 6.76 -11.28 10.96
C LYS A 278 6.63 -12.02 9.63
N ILE A 279 5.89 -13.12 9.62
CA ILE A 279 5.73 -13.93 8.41
C ILE A 279 4.24 -13.99 8.06
N ASN A 280 3.94 -13.84 6.79
CA ASN A 280 2.61 -14.09 6.24
C ASN A 280 2.73 -15.16 5.17
N TYR A 281 1.82 -16.12 5.15
CA TYR A 281 1.74 -17.09 4.06
C TYR A 281 0.58 -16.74 3.14
N HIS A 282 0.87 -16.60 1.87
CA HIS A 282 -0.16 -16.61 0.83
C HIS A 282 -0.51 -18.07 0.53
N MET A 283 -1.72 -18.49 0.93
CA MET A 283 -2.25 -19.86 0.73
C MET A 283 -3.40 -19.84 -0.29
N MET A 284 -3.46 -20.85 -1.15
CA MET A 284 -4.47 -20.96 -2.21
C MET A 284 -5.19 -22.31 -2.14
N PRO A 285 -6.42 -22.35 -1.62
CA PRO A 285 -7.31 -23.51 -1.75
C PRO A 285 -7.72 -23.72 -3.20
N GLY A 286 -8.14 -24.94 -3.56
CA GLY A 286 -8.72 -25.25 -4.87
C GLY A 286 -7.71 -25.28 -6.01
N LEU A 287 -6.42 -25.40 -5.73
CA LEU A 287 -5.41 -25.60 -6.76
C LEU A 287 -5.61 -26.94 -7.49
N PRO A 288 -5.33 -27.03 -8.80
CA PRO A 288 -5.26 -28.29 -9.53
C PRO A 288 -4.47 -29.35 -8.75
N GLY A 289 -5.04 -30.55 -8.58
CA GLY A 289 -4.48 -31.64 -7.78
C GLY A 289 -4.91 -31.67 -6.30
N SER A 290 -5.54 -30.60 -5.79
CA SER A 290 -6.13 -30.56 -4.45
C SER A 290 -7.63 -30.86 -4.47
N THR A 291 -8.21 -31.03 -3.28
CA THR A 291 -9.65 -31.18 -3.05
C THR A 291 -10.03 -30.38 -1.81
N PRO A 292 -11.31 -30.00 -1.62
CA PRO A 292 -11.74 -29.29 -0.40
C PRO A 292 -11.34 -29.99 0.89
N LYS A 293 -11.37 -31.33 0.92
CA LYS A 293 -10.91 -32.13 2.06
C LYS A 293 -9.39 -31.97 2.28
N ARG A 294 -8.58 -32.06 1.22
CA ARG A 294 -7.13 -31.84 1.31
C ARG A 294 -6.79 -30.42 1.74
N ASP A 295 -7.49 -29.41 1.21
CA ASP A 295 -7.25 -28.01 1.60
C ASP A 295 -7.55 -27.77 3.08
N PHE A 296 -8.62 -28.38 3.61
CA PHE A 296 -8.94 -28.30 5.04
C PHE A 296 -7.86 -28.94 5.91
N GLU A 297 -7.40 -30.15 5.56
CA GLU A 297 -6.31 -30.81 6.29
C GLU A 297 -4.98 -30.05 6.15
N MET A 298 -4.72 -29.40 5.01
CA MET A 298 -3.58 -28.51 4.81
C MET A 298 -3.60 -27.32 5.80
N PHE A 299 -4.75 -26.68 6.01
CA PHE A 299 -4.84 -25.58 6.98
C PHE A 299 -4.69 -26.04 8.42
N LYS A 300 -5.14 -27.25 8.78
CA LYS A 300 -4.80 -27.83 10.08
C LYS A 300 -3.30 -28.02 10.22
N ALA A 301 -2.69 -28.71 9.25
CA ALA A 301 -1.24 -28.98 9.23
C ALA A 301 -0.40 -27.69 9.27
N LEU A 302 -0.89 -26.59 8.71
CA LEU A 302 -0.22 -25.28 8.74
C LEU A 302 0.01 -24.77 10.17
N PHE A 303 -0.88 -25.10 11.11
CA PHE A 303 -0.80 -24.68 12.51
C PHE A 303 -0.45 -25.83 13.46
N GLU A 304 -0.22 -27.04 12.93
CA GLU A 304 0.21 -28.19 13.71
C GLU A 304 1.75 -28.35 13.65
N GLY A 305 2.36 -28.47 14.83
CA GLY A 305 3.80 -28.67 14.95
C GLY A 305 4.67 -27.46 14.57
N PRO A 306 6.01 -27.61 14.58
CA PRO A 306 6.93 -26.46 14.58
C PRO A 306 7.34 -25.96 13.17
N LYS A 307 6.88 -26.62 12.09
CA LYS A 307 7.44 -26.41 10.73
C LYS A 307 7.01 -25.10 10.07
N PHE A 308 5.79 -24.62 10.34
CA PHE A 308 5.21 -23.47 9.66
C PHE A 308 4.85 -22.36 10.64
N GLN A 309 3.67 -22.44 11.28
CA GLN A 309 3.16 -21.49 12.26
C GLN A 309 3.60 -20.02 11.99
N PRO A 310 3.29 -19.48 10.78
CA PRO A 310 3.78 -18.17 10.35
C PRO A 310 3.37 -17.05 11.32
#